data_AF-F0R8A7-F1
#
_entry.id   AF-F0R8A7-F1
#
_cell.length_a   1.000
_cell.length_b   1.000
_cell.length_c   1.000
_cell.angle_alpha   90.00
_cell.angle_beta   90.00
_cell.angle_gamma   90.00
#
_symmetry.space_group_name_H-M   'P 1'
#
loop_
_entity.id
_entity.type
_entity.pdbx_description
1 polymer ?
#
loop_
_entity_poly.entity_id
_entity_poly.type
_entity_poly.pdbx_seq_one_letter_code
_entity_poly.pdbx_strand_id
1 'polypeptide(L)'
;MKSALSAGDIRSFASEKGDSDSILAVLFPDGKAIGQPYTRNRTDIRMVRVFSEDEAYGIFRRLCGKEYIFPVSDGKYHYHACLLAKPYTGYLLYSFHVKPDTYEVGVIYVHSPELRKLGIKELHLVKAIKIKK
;
A
#
# COMPACT_ATOMS: atom_id res chain seq x y z
N MET A 1 19.27 1.63 -13.40
CA MET A 1 17.88 1.13 -13.28
C MET A 1 17.95 -0.27 -12.68
N LYS A 2 17.51 -0.48 -11.43
CA LYS A 2 17.37 -1.85 -10.89
C LYS A 2 15.97 -2.34 -11.25
N SER A 3 15.94 -3.42 -12.01
CA SER A 3 14.73 -4.09 -12.50
C SER A 3 13.78 -4.42 -11.35
N ALA A 4 12.48 -4.33 -11.63
CA ALA A 4 11.45 -4.89 -10.76
C ALA A 4 11.81 -6.35 -10.44
N LEU A 5 11.67 -6.73 -9.17
CA LEU A 5 11.88 -8.11 -8.73
C LEU A 5 10.97 -9.05 -9.53
N SER A 6 11.51 -10.19 -9.93
CA SER A 6 10.76 -11.18 -10.69
C SER A 6 9.66 -11.80 -9.82
N ALA A 7 8.63 -12.37 -10.43
CA ALA A 7 7.61 -13.12 -9.70
C ALA A 7 8.22 -14.30 -8.89
N GLY A 8 9.39 -14.81 -9.31
CA GLY A 8 10.15 -15.82 -8.58
C GLY A 8 10.74 -15.27 -7.27
N ASP A 9 11.25 -14.04 -7.28
CA ASP A 9 11.82 -13.41 -6.08
C ASP A 9 10.75 -13.12 -5.03
N ILE A 10 9.56 -12.67 -5.47
CA ILE A 10 8.41 -12.42 -4.58
C ILE A 10 7.90 -13.74 -3.97
N ARG A 11 7.83 -14.81 -4.78
CA ARG A 11 7.42 -16.14 -4.31
C ARG A 11 8.46 -16.76 -3.38
N SER A 12 9.76 -16.58 -3.64
CA SER A 12 10.83 -17.04 -2.74
C SER A 12 10.71 -16.34 -1.38
N PHE A 13 10.47 -15.02 -1.38
CA PHE A 13 10.29 -14.25 -0.16
C PHE A 13 9.05 -14.69 0.65
N ALA A 14 7.96 -15.06 -0.05
CA ALA A 14 6.74 -15.58 0.56
C ALA A 14 6.87 -17.05 1.03
N SER A 15 7.59 -17.89 0.29
CA SER A 15 7.76 -19.33 0.55
C SER A 15 8.67 -19.62 1.75
N GLU A 16 9.64 -18.75 2.04
CA GLU A 16 10.53 -18.93 3.20
C GLU A 16 9.83 -18.72 4.56
N LYS A 17 8.63 -18.11 4.59
CA LYS A 17 8.13 -17.46 5.82
C LYS A 17 6.80 -17.96 6.38
N GLY A 18 6.15 -18.92 5.72
CA GLY A 18 5.02 -19.65 6.28
C GLY A 18 3.72 -18.85 6.39
N ASP A 19 2.66 -19.46 5.85
CA ASP A 19 1.23 -19.15 5.94
C ASP A 19 0.78 -17.71 5.59
N SER A 20 0.56 -17.50 4.28
CA SER A 20 -0.18 -16.38 3.71
C SER A 20 0.28 -15.00 4.21
N ASP A 21 1.41 -14.53 3.70
CA ASP A 21 1.88 -13.17 3.97
C ASP A 21 0.86 -12.15 3.43
N SER A 22 -0.08 -11.77 4.31
CA SER A 22 -1.24 -10.93 3.98
C SER A 22 -0.82 -9.60 3.34
N ILE A 23 0.37 -9.10 3.67
CA ILE A 23 0.93 -7.89 3.10
C ILE A 23 1.32 -8.11 1.65
N LEU A 24 2.05 -9.19 1.33
CA LEU A 24 2.41 -9.51 -0.06
C LEU A 24 1.19 -9.87 -0.89
N ALA A 25 0.21 -10.57 -0.32
CA ALA A 25 -1.03 -10.88 -1.02
C ALA A 25 -1.80 -9.61 -1.43
N VAL A 26 -1.74 -8.55 -0.61
CA VAL A 26 -2.37 -7.26 -0.92
C VAL A 26 -1.49 -6.41 -1.85
N LEU A 27 -0.18 -6.31 -1.60
CA LEU A 27 0.72 -5.46 -2.39
C LEU A 27 1.09 -6.05 -3.75
N PHE A 28 1.09 -7.38 -3.86
CA PHE A 28 1.49 -8.13 -5.05
C PHE A 28 0.48 -9.23 -5.37
N PRO A 29 -0.81 -8.91 -5.62
CA PRO A 29 -1.79 -9.90 -6.03
C PRO A 29 -1.29 -10.65 -7.26
N ASP A 30 -1.34 -11.98 -7.21
CA ASP A 30 -0.82 -12.89 -8.24
C ASP A 30 0.66 -12.64 -8.61
N GLY A 31 1.44 -12.08 -7.68
CA GLY A 31 2.86 -11.75 -7.86
C GLY A 31 3.11 -10.47 -8.67
N LYS A 32 2.08 -9.63 -8.92
CA LYS A 32 2.21 -8.34 -9.63
C LYS A 32 1.89 -7.19 -8.70
N ALA A 33 2.70 -6.13 -8.74
CA ALA A 33 2.47 -4.93 -7.93
C ALA A 33 1.04 -4.39 -8.12
N ILE A 34 0.36 -4.16 -7.01
CA ILE A 34 -1.02 -3.69 -6.95
C ILE A 34 -1.19 -2.38 -7.74
N GLY A 35 -2.37 -2.24 -8.36
CA GLY A 35 -2.72 -1.02 -9.08
C GLY A 35 -1.83 -0.75 -10.29
N GLN A 36 -1.91 0.47 -10.80
CA GLN A 36 -1.09 0.95 -11.92
C GLN A 36 0.03 1.87 -11.42
N PRO A 37 1.18 1.98 -12.11
CA PRO A 37 2.17 3.00 -11.82
C PRO A 37 1.56 4.41 -11.84
N TYR A 38 1.97 5.29 -10.92
CA TYR A 38 1.52 6.70 -10.93
C TYR A 38 1.95 7.42 -12.21
N THR A 39 3.18 7.18 -12.66
CA THR A 39 3.65 7.51 -14.01
C THR A 39 4.59 6.42 -14.50
N ARG A 40 4.97 6.46 -15.79
CA ARG A 40 5.97 5.55 -16.36
C ARG A 40 7.30 5.54 -15.59
N ASN A 41 7.67 6.68 -15.00
CA ASN A 41 8.95 6.85 -14.29
C ASN A 41 8.82 6.75 -12.76
N ARG A 42 7.59 6.77 -12.23
CA ARG A 42 7.28 6.60 -10.80
C ARG A 42 6.52 5.30 -10.59
N THR A 43 7.20 4.20 -10.88
CA THR A 43 6.66 2.84 -10.66
C THR A 43 6.61 2.47 -9.18
N ASP A 44 7.34 3.21 -8.33
CA ASP A 44 7.38 3.08 -6.88
C ASP A 44 6.15 3.67 -6.17
N ILE A 45 5.37 4.47 -6.89
CA ILE A 45 4.05 4.93 -6.47
C ILE A 45 3.01 4.14 -7.26
N ARG A 46 2.05 3.54 -6.55
CA ARG A 46 0.94 2.79 -7.17
C ARG A 46 -0.36 3.55 -7.00
N MET A 47 -1.14 3.65 -8.08
CA MET A 47 -2.52 4.11 -8.05
C MET A 47 -3.45 2.90 -8.01
N VAL A 48 -4.26 2.80 -6.95
CA VAL A 48 -5.21 1.71 -6.75
C VAL A 48 -6.63 2.28 -6.85
N ARG A 49 -7.44 1.74 -7.75
CA ARG A 49 -8.83 2.16 -7.90
C ARG A 49 -9.67 1.56 -6.78
N VAL A 50 -10.49 2.39 -6.14
CA VAL A 50 -11.43 2.02 -5.06
C VAL A 50 -12.78 2.67 -5.31
N PHE A 51 -13.86 2.11 -4.79
CA PHE A 51 -15.22 2.63 -4.94
C PHE A 51 -15.65 3.54 -3.79
N SER A 52 -15.00 3.46 -2.63
CA SER A 52 -15.29 4.29 -1.45
C SER A 52 -14.06 4.53 -0.57
N GLU A 53 -14.18 5.50 0.34
CA GLU A 53 -13.21 5.73 1.42
C GLU A 53 -13.11 4.51 2.36
N ASP A 54 -14.23 3.82 2.61
CA ASP A 54 -14.23 2.60 3.42
C ASP A 54 -13.42 1.46 2.78
N GLU A 55 -13.49 1.32 1.45
CA GLU A 55 -12.68 0.35 0.72
C GLU A 55 -11.20 0.72 0.77
N ALA A 56 -10.89 2.01 0.58
CA ALA A 56 -9.54 2.54 0.72
C ALA A 56 -8.96 2.22 2.11
N TYR A 57 -9.70 2.55 3.17
CA TYR A 57 -9.30 2.24 4.53
C TYR A 57 -9.25 0.72 4.80
N GLY A 58 -10.12 -0.06 4.15
CA GLY A 58 -10.09 -1.53 4.16
C GLY A 58 -8.82 -2.13 3.58
N ILE A 59 -8.22 -1.52 2.54
CA ILE A 59 -6.90 -1.93 2.03
C ILE A 59 -5.83 -1.71 3.10
N PHE A 60 -5.82 -0.53 3.74
CA PHE A 60 -4.88 -0.23 4.82
C PHE A 60 -5.00 -1.21 5.99
N ARG A 61 -6.23 -1.50 6.46
CA ARG A 61 -6.46 -2.48 7.53
C ARG A 61 -5.94 -3.87 7.18
N ARG A 62 -6.12 -4.31 5.94
CA ARG A 62 -5.58 -5.60 5.47
C ARG A 62 -4.05 -5.62 5.47
N LEU A 63 -3.40 -4.50 5.11
CA LEU A 63 -1.95 -4.38 5.18
C LEU A 63 -1.41 -4.33 6.62
N CYS A 64 -2.17 -3.77 7.57
CA CYS A 64 -1.81 -3.83 8.98
C CYS A 64 -2.04 -5.21 9.60
N GLY A 65 -2.86 -6.08 8.98
CA GLY A 65 -3.14 -7.41 9.48
C GLY A 65 -3.82 -7.38 10.86
N LYS A 66 -3.21 -8.07 11.83
CA LYS A 66 -3.70 -8.13 13.23
C LYS A 66 -3.10 -7.04 14.12
N GLU A 67 -2.24 -6.18 13.56
CA GLU A 67 -1.53 -5.18 14.35
C GLU A 67 -2.44 -4.04 14.80
N TYR A 68 -2.10 -3.47 15.94
CA TYR A 68 -2.84 -2.34 16.50
C TYR A 68 -2.69 -1.10 15.60
N ILE A 69 -3.82 -0.52 15.22
CA ILE A 69 -3.87 0.74 14.47
C ILE A 69 -4.07 1.88 15.46
N PHE A 70 -3.18 2.87 15.42
CA PHE A 70 -3.21 4.02 16.31
C PHE A 70 -3.24 5.35 15.54
N PRO A 71 -3.92 6.38 16.07
CA PRO A 71 -3.91 7.69 15.46
C PRO A 71 -2.55 8.38 15.65
N VAL A 72 -2.14 9.14 14.64
CA VAL A 72 -0.94 9.98 14.64
C VAL A 72 -1.30 11.36 14.09
N SER A 73 -0.66 12.41 14.58
CA SER A 73 -0.81 13.77 14.06
C SER A 73 0.56 14.42 13.92
N ASP A 74 0.74 15.20 12.86
CA ASP A 74 1.91 16.07 12.67
C ASP A 74 1.61 17.54 13.07
N GLY A 75 0.49 17.77 13.75
CA GLY A 75 -0.02 19.09 14.13
C GLY A 75 -0.87 19.77 13.05
N LYS A 76 -0.81 19.29 11.80
CA LYS A 76 -1.59 19.81 10.67
C LYS A 76 -2.60 18.81 10.13
N TYR A 77 -2.23 17.53 10.12
CA TYR A 77 -3.02 16.45 9.56
C TYR A 77 -3.11 15.27 10.52
N HIS A 78 -4.21 14.53 10.38
CA HIS A 78 -4.46 13.30 11.11
C HIS A 78 -4.22 12.09 10.22
N TYR A 79 -3.56 11.10 10.80
CA TYR A 79 -3.18 9.87 10.15
C TYR A 79 -3.54 8.68 11.03
N HIS A 80 -3.67 7.51 10.42
CA HIS A 80 -3.64 6.25 11.14
C HIS A 80 -2.35 5.51 10.82
N ALA A 81 -1.72 4.91 11.82
CA ALA A 81 -0.49 4.15 11.66
C ALA A 81 -0.63 2.75 12.24
N CYS A 82 0.17 1.82 11.72
CA CYS A 82 0.39 0.52 12.34
C CYS A 82 1.87 0.16 12.22
N LEU A 83 2.43 -0.41 13.29
CA LEU A 83 3.76 -0.98 13.25
C LEU A 83 3.70 -2.32 12.52
N LEU A 84 4.74 -2.61 11.73
CA LEU A 84 4.83 -3.87 11.01
C LEU A 84 5.59 -4.89 11.84
N ALA A 85 4.99 -6.07 12.03
CA ALA A 85 5.64 -7.20 12.66
C ALA A 85 6.62 -7.89 11.72
N LYS A 86 7.55 -8.67 12.33
CA LYS A 86 8.48 -9.50 11.57
C LYS A 86 7.71 -10.39 10.59
N PRO A 87 8.22 -10.59 9.35
CA PRO A 87 9.57 -10.22 8.89
C PRO A 87 9.74 -8.77 8.44
N TYR A 88 8.67 -7.98 8.42
CA TYR A 88 8.73 -6.57 8.07
C TYR A 88 9.15 -5.76 9.28
N THR A 89 9.77 -4.61 9.04
CA THR A 89 10.05 -3.62 10.09
C THR A 89 9.52 -2.25 9.67
N GLY A 90 9.46 -1.32 10.61
CA GLY A 90 8.93 0.03 10.37
C GLY A 90 7.42 0.09 10.54
N TYR A 91 6.76 0.92 9.74
CA TYR A 91 5.33 1.20 9.87
C TYR A 91 4.65 1.52 8.54
N LEU A 92 3.33 1.47 8.54
CA LEU A 92 2.49 2.05 7.49
C LEU A 92 1.79 3.28 8.05
N LEU A 93 1.57 4.28 7.20
CA LEU A 93 0.85 5.49 7.56
C LEU A 93 -0.25 5.76 6.53
N TYR A 94 -1.50 5.80 6.96
CA TYR A 94 -2.65 6.18 6.16
C TYR A 94 -2.96 7.65 6.37
N SER A 95 -2.94 8.44 5.30
CA SER A 95 -3.42 9.82 5.27
C SER A 95 -4.81 9.87 4.67
N PHE A 96 -5.74 10.49 5.40
CA PHE A 96 -7.04 10.94 4.88
C PHE A 96 -6.90 12.25 4.10
N HIS A 97 -5.79 12.97 4.29
CA HIS A 97 -5.53 14.19 3.57
C HIS A 97 -4.94 13.87 2.20
N VAL A 98 -5.69 14.24 1.16
CA VAL A 98 -5.34 14.07 -0.25
C VAL A 98 -5.30 15.43 -0.93
N LYS A 99 -4.64 15.49 -2.09
CA LYS A 99 -4.55 16.75 -2.84
C LYS A 99 -5.95 17.18 -3.31
N PRO A 100 -6.32 18.46 -3.15
CA PRO A 100 -7.57 18.97 -3.70
C PRO A 100 -7.58 18.80 -5.22
N ASP A 101 -8.79 18.69 -5.78
CA ASP A 101 -9.04 18.51 -7.23
C ASP A 101 -8.43 17.24 -7.84
N THR A 102 -8.13 16.24 -7.00
CA THR A 102 -7.78 14.89 -7.45
C THR A 102 -8.88 13.90 -7.11
N TYR A 103 -8.84 12.73 -7.74
CA TYR A 103 -9.72 11.62 -7.39
C TYR A 103 -9.19 10.78 -6.22
N GLU A 104 -8.12 11.21 -5.57
CA GLU A 104 -7.55 10.50 -4.42
C GLU A 104 -8.50 10.59 -3.22
N VAL A 105 -8.64 9.49 -2.49
CA VAL A 105 -9.44 9.37 -1.27
C VAL A 105 -8.62 8.92 -0.06
N GLY A 106 -7.36 8.54 -0.30
CA GLY A 106 -6.39 8.28 0.76
C GLY A 106 -5.02 7.94 0.17
N VAL A 107 -3.98 8.11 0.98
CA VAL A 107 -2.62 7.71 0.63
C VAL A 107 -2.05 6.84 1.73
N ILE A 108 -1.50 5.68 1.36
CA ILE A 108 -0.73 4.83 2.27
C ILE A 108 0.75 5.04 1.99
N TYR A 109 1.47 5.55 2.97
CA TYR A 109 2.92 5.64 2.95
C TYR A 109 3.52 4.38 3.58
N VAL A 110 4.39 3.72 2.84
CA VAL A 110 5.10 2.52 3.29
C VAL A 110 6.42 2.97 3.91
N HIS A 111 6.60 2.82 5.22
CA HIS A 111 7.85 3.11 5.94
C HIS A 111 8.58 1.83 6.39
N SER A 112 8.47 0.76 5.61
CA SER A 112 9.27 -0.47 5.77
C SER A 112 10.43 -0.51 4.79
N PRO A 113 11.69 -0.68 5.24
CA PRO A 113 12.83 -0.89 4.37
C PRO A 113 12.68 -2.12 3.47
N GLU A 114 12.11 -3.21 4.00
CA GLU A 114 11.93 -4.48 3.27
C GLU A 114 10.90 -4.31 2.15
N LEU A 115 9.73 -3.72 2.44
CA LEU A 115 8.69 -3.48 1.44
C LEU A 115 9.14 -2.45 0.39
N ARG A 116 9.90 -1.42 0.78
CA ARG A 116 10.45 -0.44 -0.16
C ARG A 116 11.45 -1.06 -1.13
N LYS A 117 12.22 -2.07 -0.72
CA LYS A 117 13.09 -2.83 -1.62
C LYS A 117 12.30 -3.62 -2.67
N LEU A 118 11.05 -3.97 -2.38
CA LEU A 118 10.12 -4.57 -3.35
C LEU A 118 9.57 -3.56 -4.37
N GLY A 119 9.92 -2.27 -4.24
CA GLY A 119 9.59 -1.24 -5.21
C GLY A 119 8.22 -0.61 -5.02
N ILE A 120 7.63 -0.66 -3.82
CA ILE A 120 6.42 0.10 -3.47
C ILE A 120 6.73 1.00 -2.28
N LYS A 121 6.54 2.31 -2.46
CA LYS A 121 6.71 3.33 -1.41
C LYS A 121 5.41 3.98 -1.01
N GLU A 122 4.50 4.15 -1.97
CA GLU A 122 3.25 4.88 -1.77
C GLU A 122 2.12 4.19 -2.54
N LEU A 123 0.95 4.11 -1.91
CA LEU A 123 -0.29 3.70 -2.57
C LEU A 123 -1.28 4.87 -2.55
N HIS A 124 -1.59 5.40 -3.71
CA HIS A 124 -2.60 6.43 -3.91
C HIS A 124 -3.93 5.75 -4.23
N LEU A 125 -4.88 5.84 -3.32
CA LEU A 125 -6.19 5.21 -3.44
C LEU A 125 -7.12 6.19 -4.13
N VAL A 126 -7.58 5.83 -5.32
CA VAL A 126 -8.25 6.75 -6.25
C VAL A 126 -9.68 6.27 -6.48
N LYS A 127 -10.66 7.14 -6.26
CA LYS A 127 -12.08 6.84 -6.45
C LYS A 127 -12.35 6.52 -7.91
N ALA A 128 -12.88 5.32 -8.16
CA ALA A 128 -13.37 4.93 -9.47
C ALA A 128 -14.66 5.69 -9.77
N ILE A 129 -14.66 6.43 -10.87
CA ILE A 129 -15.89 7.04 -11.40
C ILE A 129 -16.77 5.91 -11.92
N LYS A 130 -17.92 5.68 -11.28
CA LYS A 130 -18.97 4.83 -11.86
C LYS A 130 -19.53 5.56 -13.07
N ILE A 131 -19.12 5.15 -14.27
CA ILE A 131 -19.86 5.50 -15.48
C ILE A 131 -21.19 4.77 -15.37
N LYS A 132 -22.28 5.51 -15.13
CA LYS A 132 -23.63 4.96 -15.26
C LYS A 132 -23.80 4.55 -16.73
N LYS A 133 -23.98 3.26 -16.96
CA LYS A 133 -24.52 2.77 -18.24
C LYS A 133 -26.00 3.10 -18.31
#